data_AF-A0A9P0JSW3-F1
#
_entry.id   AF-A0A9P0JSW3-F1
#
_cell.length_a   1.000
_cell.length_b   1.000
_cell.length_c   1.000
_cell.angle_alpha   90.00
_cell.angle_beta   90.00
_cell.angle_gamma   90.00
#
_symmetry.space_group_name_H-M   'P 1'
#
loop_
_entity.id
_entity.type
_entity.pdbx_description
1 polymer ?
#
loop_
_entity_poly.entity_id
_entity_poly.type
_entity_poly.pdbx_seq_one_letter_code
_entity_poly.pdbx_strand_id
1 'polypeptide(L)'
;MADPGFPGQHSTTTTVKTSSTTVETSIRFDQSYIRTLPGLLKIAMMVTNFIGFICIQCSGVFSYHTRGSFFSFVSMTAFWFTGILLLLYLFHVIEKLYKIPWLKIEFVFDATWVVMYLIAASLAVSFGPEAYIAAGFFGFCAMVMYSADAVLKSFAIQRGELAQGERVINTQRTTVSSPTY
;
A
#
# COMPACT_ATOMS: atom_id res chain seq x y z
N MET A 1 -12.15 -38.47 60.96
CA MET A 1 -11.88 -37.15 60.38
C MET A 1 -11.39 -37.40 58.97
N ALA A 2 -12.16 -36.98 57.95
CA ALA A 2 -11.77 -37.13 56.56
C ALA A 2 -10.84 -35.96 56.19
N ASP A 3 -9.65 -36.29 55.68
CA ASP A 3 -8.72 -35.33 55.10
C ASP A 3 -9.40 -34.61 53.92
N PRO A 4 -9.46 -33.27 53.89
CA PRO A 4 -9.88 -32.56 52.69
C PRO A 4 -8.73 -32.65 51.67
N GLY A 5 -8.79 -33.68 50.83
CA GLY A 5 -7.87 -33.87 49.70
C GLY A 5 -7.75 -32.59 48.87
N PHE A 6 -6.56 -32.00 48.87
CA PHE A 6 -6.22 -30.80 48.11
C PHE A 6 -6.49 -31.05 46.61
N PRO A 7 -7.21 -30.15 45.90
CA PRO A 7 -7.53 -30.38 44.49
C PRO A 7 -6.24 -30.46 43.68
N GLY A 8 -6.03 -31.64 43.09
CA GLY A 8 -4.86 -31.97 42.29
C GLY A 8 -4.74 -31.12 41.03
N GLN A 9 -3.48 -30.88 40.66
CA GLN A 9 -3.01 -30.43 39.34
C GLN A 9 -3.48 -29.04 38.86
N HIS A 10 -2.60 -28.06 38.98
CA HIS A 10 -2.67 -26.85 38.16
C HIS A 10 -1.95 -27.10 36.83
N SER A 11 -2.72 -27.34 35.75
CA SER A 11 -2.17 -27.36 34.39
C SER A 11 -2.12 -25.94 33.84
N THR A 12 -0.94 -25.32 33.85
CA THR A 12 -0.73 -24.00 33.24
C THR A 12 -0.40 -24.19 31.76
N THR A 13 -1.39 -23.99 30.89
CA THR A 13 -1.18 -24.04 29.43
C THR A 13 -0.74 -22.67 28.92
N THR A 14 0.56 -22.50 28.66
CA THR A 14 1.10 -21.28 28.04
C THR A 14 1.09 -21.43 26.52
N THR A 15 0.23 -20.67 25.83
CA THR A 15 0.23 -20.65 24.35
C THR A 15 1.22 -19.59 23.87
N VAL A 16 2.36 -20.01 23.33
CA VAL A 16 3.34 -19.11 22.69
C VAL A 16 3.04 -19.04 21.19
N LYS A 17 2.57 -17.88 20.72
CA LYS A 17 2.38 -17.64 19.28
C LYS A 17 3.71 -17.18 18.65
N THR A 18 4.52 -18.13 18.20
CA THR A 18 5.77 -17.82 17.47
C THR A 18 5.45 -17.57 16.00
N SER A 19 5.41 -16.29 15.60
CA SER A 19 5.24 -15.95 14.17
C SER A 19 6.60 -16.01 13.48
N SER A 20 6.86 -17.05 12.68
CA SER A 20 8.08 -17.18 11.89
C SER A 20 7.78 -16.87 10.43
N THR A 21 8.19 -15.71 9.94
CA THR A 21 8.03 -15.35 8.52
C THR A 21 9.08 -16.11 7.70
N THR A 22 8.67 -17.17 6.99
CA THR A 22 9.53 -17.86 6.01
C THR A 22 9.41 -17.14 4.68
N VAL A 23 10.45 -16.41 4.29
CA VAL A 23 10.51 -15.66 3.03
C VAL A 23 11.42 -16.40 2.06
N GLU A 24 10.89 -16.83 0.93
CA GLU A 24 11.68 -17.34 -0.20
C GLU A 24 12.49 -16.18 -0.79
N THR A 25 13.79 -16.10 -0.49
CA THR A 25 14.66 -14.99 -0.91
C THR A 25 15.17 -15.13 -2.35
N SER A 26 14.43 -15.77 -3.25
CA SER A 26 14.82 -15.87 -4.66
C SER A 26 14.24 -14.69 -5.44
N ILE A 27 15.12 -13.85 -5.99
CA ILE A 27 14.70 -12.75 -6.87
C ILE A 27 14.14 -13.38 -8.14
N ARG A 28 12.81 -13.39 -8.26
CA ARG A 28 12.09 -13.90 -9.42
C ARG A 28 11.21 -12.78 -9.96
N PHE A 29 11.27 -12.62 -11.27
CA PHE A 29 10.36 -11.74 -11.98
C PHE A 29 9.01 -12.44 -12.06
N ASP A 30 8.06 -12.00 -11.25
CA ASP A 30 6.70 -12.55 -11.29
C ASP A 30 5.77 -11.63 -12.08
N GLN A 31 5.58 -11.96 -13.36
CA GLN A 31 4.61 -11.31 -14.24
C GLN A 31 3.18 -11.45 -13.70
N SER A 32 2.90 -12.45 -12.85
CA SER A 32 1.58 -12.64 -12.24
C SER A 32 1.18 -11.45 -11.36
N TYR A 33 2.15 -10.75 -10.75
CA TYR A 33 1.87 -9.59 -9.89
C TYR A 33 1.14 -8.46 -10.65
N ILE A 34 1.45 -8.27 -11.92
CA ILE A 34 0.79 -7.28 -12.79
C ILE A 34 -0.71 -7.59 -12.98
N ARG A 35 -1.10 -8.86 -12.85
CA ARG A 35 -2.50 -9.31 -12.96
C ARG A 35 -3.24 -9.33 -11.63
N THR A 36 -2.56 -9.06 -10.52
CA THR A 36 -3.21 -8.93 -9.22
C THR A 36 -3.98 -7.62 -9.13
N LEU A 37 -5.01 -7.59 -8.28
CA LEU A 37 -5.79 -6.38 -8.00
C LEU A 37 -4.91 -5.16 -7.65
N PRO A 38 -3.94 -5.25 -6.71
CA PRO A 38 -3.06 -4.11 -6.39
C PRO A 38 -2.12 -3.73 -7.54
N GLY A 39 -1.64 -4.70 -8.33
CA GLY A 39 -0.79 -4.43 -9.49
C GLY A 39 -1.52 -3.66 -10.59
N LEU A 40 -2.75 -4.08 -10.93
CA LEU A 40 -3.57 -3.41 -11.94
C LEU A 40 -3.95 -1.99 -11.51
N LEU A 41 -4.29 -1.80 -10.24
CA LEU A 41 -4.58 -0.47 -9.67
C LEU A 41 -3.38 0.47 -9.82
N LYS A 42 -2.16 0.02 -9.49
CA LYS A 42 -0.92 0.81 -9.67
C LYS A 42 -0.68 1.20 -11.13
N ILE A 43 -0.94 0.30 -12.07
CA ILE A 43 -0.80 0.59 -13.50
C ILE A 43 -1.84 1.62 -13.94
N ALA A 44 -3.10 1.45 -13.55
CA ALA A 44 -4.16 2.41 -13.87
C ALA A 44 -3.87 3.81 -13.32
N MET A 45 -3.35 3.89 -12.09
CA MET A 45 -2.86 5.13 -11.49
C MET A 45 -1.74 5.76 -12.31
N MET A 46 -0.70 5.01 -12.66
CA MET A 46 0.42 5.51 -13.48
C MET A 46 -0.04 6.05 -14.84
N VAL A 47 -0.92 5.31 -15.53
CA VAL A 47 -1.45 5.73 -16.84
C VAL A 47 -2.21 7.03 -16.71
N THR A 48 -3.06 7.16 -15.69
CA THR A 48 -3.87 8.38 -15.49
C THR A 48 -3.01 9.58 -15.10
N ASN A 49 -1.99 9.38 -14.26
CA ASN A 49 -1.01 10.43 -13.92
C ASN A 49 -0.27 10.91 -15.17
N PHE A 50 0.12 9.99 -16.05
CA PHE A 50 0.84 10.31 -17.27
C PHE A 50 -0.04 11.03 -18.29
N ILE A 51 -1.30 10.60 -18.45
CA ILE A 51 -2.27 11.29 -19.32
C ILE A 51 -2.55 12.70 -18.79
N GLY A 52 -2.79 12.86 -17.49
CA GLY A 52 -3.00 14.18 -16.88
C GLY A 52 -1.80 15.12 -17.08
N PHE A 53 -0.57 14.59 -16.95
CA PHE A 53 0.66 15.33 -17.24
C PHE A 53 0.75 15.78 -18.70
N ILE A 54 0.48 14.87 -19.65
CA ILE A 54 0.47 15.19 -21.08
C ILE A 54 -0.56 16.27 -21.37
N CYS A 55 -1.76 16.23 -20.77
CA CYS A 55 -2.77 17.26 -20.95
C CYS A 55 -2.27 18.66 -20.55
N ILE A 56 -1.56 18.79 -19.44
CA ILE A 56 -0.93 20.07 -19.03
C ILE A 56 0.17 20.47 -20.01
N GLN A 57 1.02 19.54 -20.43
CA GLN A 57 2.13 19.83 -21.33
C GLN A 57 1.65 20.26 -22.73
N CYS A 58 0.57 19.67 -23.22
CA CYS A 58 -0.10 20.04 -24.47
C CYS A 58 -0.72 21.45 -24.42
N SER A 59 -0.93 22.03 -23.24
CA SER A 59 -1.38 23.42 -23.10
C SER A 59 -0.33 24.46 -23.53
N GLY A 60 0.88 24.02 -23.92
CA GLY A 60 1.89 24.83 -24.60
C GLY A 60 2.37 26.01 -23.74
N VAL A 61 2.07 27.24 -24.17
CA VAL A 61 2.50 28.48 -23.51
C VAL A 61 2.06 28.54 -22.04
N PHE A 62 0.89 27.98 -21.72
CA PHE A 62 0.38 27.98 -20.35
C PHE A 62 0.96 26.86 -19.49
N SER A 63 1.80 25.96 -20.04
CA SER A 63 2.40 24.85 -19.29
C SER A 63 3.34 25.33 -18.16
N TYR A 64 3.92 26.53 -18.29
CA TYR A 64 4.85 27.10 -17.31
C TYR A 64 4.17 27.96 -16.24
N HIS A 65 2.84 28.12 -16.28
CA HIS A 65 2.14 28.77 -15.18
C HIS A 65 2.24 27.93 -13.91
N THR A 66 2.31 28.61 -12.76
CA THR A 66 2.43 28.00 -11.43
C THR A 66 1.38 26.91 -11.18
N ARG A 67 0.17 27.05 -11.75
CA ARG A 67 -0.94 26.09 -11.63
C ARG A 67 -0.63 24.78 -12.37
N GLY A 68 -0.20 24.87 -13.62
CA GLY A 68 0.22 23.71 -14.42
C GLY A 68 1.49 23.07 -13.86
N SER A 69 2.46 23.88 -13.43
CA SER A 69 3.70 23.39 -12.81
C SER A 69 3.43 22.60 -11.52
N PHE A 70 2.49 23.04 -10.68
CA PHE A 70 2.07 22.29 -9.50
C PHE A 70 1.43 20.95 -9.86
N PHE A 71 0.50 20.94 -10.83
CA PHE A 71 -0.11 19.68 -11.30
C PHE A 71 0.95 18.72 -11.84
N SER A 72 1.86 19.23 -12.67
CA SER A 72 2.96 18.45 -13.25
C SER A 72 3.92 17.89 -12.21
N PHE A 73 4.21 18.67 -11.17
CA PHE A 73 5.01 18.19 -10.05
C PHE A 73 4.32 17.01 -9.35
N VAL A 74 3.04 17.18 -8.97
CA VAL A 74 2.24 16.15 -8.28
C VAL A 74 2.13 14.88 -9.14
N SER A 75 1.86 15.02 -10.44
CA SER A 75 1.67 13.88 -11.32
C SER A 75 2.96 13.12 -11.61
N MET A 76 4.07 13.82 -11.82
CA MET A 76 5.36 13.20 -12.13
C MET A 76 5.95 12.52 -10.89
N THR A 77 5.84 13.14 -9.71
CA THR A 77 6.28 12.53 -8.45
C THR A 77 5.43 11.31 -8.08
N ALA A 78 4.10 11.37 -8.29
CA ALA A 78 3.22 10.20 -8.21
C ALA A 78 3.69 9.07 -9.13
N PHE A 79 3.92 9.40 -10.41
CA PHE A 79 4.30 8.43 -11.42
C PHE A 79 5.59 7.69 -11.04
N TRP A 80 6.64 8.43 -10.66
CA TRP A 80 7.91 7.82 -10.26
C TRP A 80 7.78 6.99 -8.99
N PHE A 81 7.10 7.51 -7.96
CA PHE A 81 6.95 6.79 -6.71
C PHE A 81 6.15 5.48 -6.88
N THR A 82 5.00 5.56 -7.56
CA THR A 82 4.18 4.38 -7.85
C THR A 82 4.91 3.39 -8.78
N GLY A 83 5.67 3.88 -9.75
CA GLY A 83 6.48 3.04 -10.66
C GLY A 83 7.62 2.32 -9.96
N ILE A 84 8.36 3.00 -9.07
CA ILE A 84 9.42 2.39 -8.27
C ILE A 84 8.82 1.34 -7.33
N LEU A 85 7.71 1.64 -6.66
CA LEU A 85 7.01 0.65 -5.84
C LEU A 85 6.58 -0.58 -6.65
N LEU A 86 6.00 -0.37 -7.83
CA LEU A 86 5.59 -1.47 -8.72
C LEU A 86 6.78 -2.35 -9.09
N LEU A 87 7.95 -1.77 -9.41
CA LEU A 87 9.17 -2.52 -9.66
C LEU A 87 9.65 -3.30 -8.43
N LEU A 88 9.64 -2.68 -7.24
CA LEU A 88 10.03 -3.36 -6.00
C LEU A 88 9.13 -4.57 -5.69
N TYR A 89 7.83 -4.44 -5.97
CA TYR A 89 6.88 -5.54 -5.87
C TYR A 89 7.13 -6.63 -6.93
N LEU A 90 7.34 -6.24 -8.20
CA LEU A 90 7.58 -7.15 -9.32
C LEU A 90 8.82 -8.03 -9.12
N PHE A 91 9.89 -7.46 -8.54
CA PHE A 91 11.13 -8.18 -8.23
C PHE A 91 11.13 -8.88 -6.86
N HIS A 92 9.99 -8.88 -6.14
CA HIS A 92 9.87 -9.45 -4.79
C HIS A 92 10.92 -8.88 -3.80
N VAL A 93 11.42 -7.66 -4.02
CA VAL A 93 12.39 -6.99 -3.13
C VAL A 93 11.73 -6.59 -1.80
N ILE A 94 10.42 -6.33 -1.84
CA ILE A 94 9.57 -6.04 -0.67
C ILE A 94 9.67 -7.16 0.37
N GLU A 95 9.71 -8.42 -0.07
CA GLU A 95 9.81 -9.60 0.80
C GLU A 95 11.14 -9.68 1.53
N LYS A 96 12.24 -9.31 0.86
CA LYS A 96 13.57 -9.20 1.49
C LYS A 96 13.61 -8.11 2.56
N LEU A 97 12.76 -7.09 2.42
CA LEU A 97 12.64 -5.95 3.33
C LEU A 97 11.37 -6.02 4.20
N TYR A 98 10.99 -7.23 4.65
CA TYR A 98 9.80 -7.48 5.49
C TYR A 98 9.76 -6.69 6.82
N LYS A 99 10.91 -6.16 7.29
CA LYS A 99 10.97 -5.32 8.50
C LYS A 99 10.36 -3.93 8.29
N ILE A 100 10.28 -3.47 7.04
CA ILE A 100 9.74 -2.15 6.71
C ILE A 100 8.22 -2.28 6.57
N PRO A 101 7.41 -1.47 7.26
CA PRO A 101 5.96 -1.50 7.14
C PRO A 101 5.51 -0.83 5.83
N TRP A 102 5.80 -1.47 4.69
CA TRP A 102 5.51 -0.98 3.33
C TRP A 102 4.05 -0.55 3.15
N LEU A 103 3.11 -1.36 3.65
CA LEU A 103 1.68 -1.09 3.59
C LEU A 103 1.30 0.26 4.24
N LYS A 104 1.98 0.64 5.33
CA LYS A 104 1.76 1.93 6.00
C LYS A 104 2.34 3.10 5.21
N ILE A 105 3.54 2.91 4.64
CA ILE A 105 4.21 3.92 3.81
C ILE A 105 3.35 4.24 2.60
N GLU A 106 2.85 3.21 1.92
CA GLU A 106 1.96 3.36 0.78
C GLU A 106 0.65 4.04 1.16
N PHE A 107 0.02 3.62 2.26
CA PHE A 107 -1.20 4.26 2.72
C PHE A 107 -1.02 5.77 2.99
N VAL A 108 0.07 6.16 3.65
CA VAL A 108 0.37 7.59 3.89
C VAL A 108 0.64 8.33 2.59
N PHE A 109 1.32 7.69 1.64
CA PHE A 109 1.56 8.25 0.32
C PHE A 109 0.25 8.49 -0.42
N ASP A 110 -0.59 7.46 -0.54
CA ASP A 110 -1.87 7.54 -1.25
C ASP A 110 -2.79 8.58 -0.62
N ALA A 111 -2.90 8.61 0.72
CA ALA A 111 -3.68 9.60 1.44
C ALA A 111 -3.19 11.04 1.20
N THR A 112 -1.87 11.25 1.18
CA THR A 112 -1.28 12.56 0.87
C THR A 112 -1.59 12.95 -0.57
N TRP A 113 -1.47 12.01 -1.52
CA TRP A 113 -1.70 12.28 -2.93
C TRP A 113 -3.17 12.54 -3.29
N VAL A 114 -4.12 11.94 -2.57
CA VAL A 114 -5.55 12.30 -2.68
C VAL A 114 -5.76 13.79 -2.43
N VAL A 115 -5.17 14.33 -1.36
CA VAL A 115 -5.29 15.75 -1.02
C VAL A 115 -4.57 16.63 -2.05
N MET A 116 -3.37 16.24 -2.47
CA MET A 116 -2.62 17.01 -3.48
C MET A 116 -3.35 17.04 -4.82
N TYR A 117 -3.92 15.92 -5.27
CA TYR A 117 -4.71 15.87 -6.51
C TYR A 117 -6.02 16.62 -6.42
N LEU A 118 -6.68 16.63 -5.26
CA LEU A 118 -7.88 17.44 -5.06
C LEU A 118 -7.58 18.94 -5.29
N ILE A 119 -6.48 19.43 -4.72
CA ILE A 119 -6.03 20.81 -4.90
C ILE A 119 -5.59 21.06 -6.35
N ALA A 120 -4.75 20.19 -6.91
CA ALA A 120 -4.22 20.33 -8.26
C ALA A 120 -5.34 20.32 -9.32
N ALA A 121 -6.31 19.41 -9.22
CA ALA A 121 -7.45 19.33 -10.12
C ALA A 121 -8.37 20.56 -10.01
N SER A 122 -8.63 21.03 -8.78
CA SER A 122 -9.43 22.24 -8.55
C SER A 122 -8.75 23.48 -9.15
N LEU A 123 -7.43 23.60 -8.96
CA LEU A 123 -6.63 24.66 -9.57
C LEU A 123 -6.58 24.55 -11.10
N ALA A 124 -6.58 23.34 -11.65
CA ALA A 124 -6.59 23.14 -13.09
C ALA A 124 -7.91 23.60 -13.71
N VAL A 125 -9.04 23.15 -13.19
CA VAL A 125 -10.39 23.50 -13.71
C VAL A 125 -10.67 25.00 -13.62
N SER A 126 -10.20 25.68 -12.57
CA SER A 126 -10.47 27.11 -12.38
C SER A 126 -9.70 28.03 -13.36
N PHE A 127 -8.74 27.53 -14.13
CA PHE A 127 -7.95 28.38 -15.04
C PHE A 127 -8.67 28.71 -16.35
N GLY A 128 -9.52 27.81 -16.86
CA GLY A 128 -10.37 28.04 -18.03
C GLY A 128 -9.94 27.41 -19.37
N PRO A 129 -8.66 27.18 -19.71
CA PRO A 129 -8.30 26.51 -20.96
C PRO A 129 -8.83 25.08 -21.03
N GLU A 130 -9.32 24.67 -22.20
CA GLU A 130 -9.81 23.31 -22.49
C GLU A 130 -8.83 22.21 -22.02
N ALA A 131 -7.53 22.41 -22.28
CA ALA A 131 -6.47 21.48 -21.87
C ALA A 131 -6.35 21.33 -20.34
N TYR A 132 -6.56 22.43 -19.61
CA TYR A 132 -6.54 22.47 -18.15
C TYR A 132 -7.78 21.81 -17.54
N ILE A 133 -8.94 21.95 -18.19
CA ILE A 133 -10.16 21.26 -17.79
C ILE A 133 -10.00 19.74 -17.98
N ALA A 134 -9.47 19.32 -19.12
CA ALA A 134 -9.17 17.90 -19.39
C ALA A 134 -8.16 17.33 -18.38
N ALA A 135 -7.08 18.05 -18.09
CA ALA A 135 -6.13 17.66 -17.05
C ALA A 135 -6.79 17.57 -15.66
N GLY A 136 -7.67 18.51 -15.33
CA GLY A 136 -8.46 18.50 -14.10
C GLY A 136 -9.35 17.26 -13.98
N PHE A 137 -10.04 16.87 -15.06
CA PHE A 137 -10.83 15.64 -15.09
C PHE A 137 -9.97 14.39 -14.79
N PHE A 138 -8.83 14.25 -15.49
CA PHE A 138 -7.92 13.14 -15.22
C PHE A 138 -7.31 13.20 -13.81
N GLY A 139 -7.08 14.41 -13.28
CA GLY A 139 -6.66 14.63 -11.90
C GLY A 139 -7.69 14.18 -10.87
N PHE A 140 -8.99 14.41 -11.11
CA PHE A 140 -10.06 13.88 -10.27
C PHE A 140 -10.16 12.36 -10.38
N CYS A 141 -10.03 11.79 -11.57
CA CYS A 141 -9.95 10.34 -11.74
C CYS A 141 -8.77 9.74 -10.96
N ALA A 142 -7.59 10.37 -11.03
CA ALA A 142 -6.42 9.98 -10.24
C ALA A 142 -6.72 10.05 -8.74
N MET A 143 -7.33 11.14 -8.26
CA MET A 143 -7.75 11.29 -6.87
C MET A 143 -8.65 10.13 -6.41
N VAL A 144 -9.65 9.75 -7.22
CA VAL A 144 -10.54 8.63 -6.90
C VAL A 144 -9.76 7.31 -6.85
N MET A 145 -8.85 7.04 -7.80
CA MET A 145 -8.05 5.81 -7.78
C MET A 145 -7.11 5.73 -6.58
N TYR A 146 -6.42 6.82 -6.24
CA TYR A 146 -5.59 6.90 -5.03
C TYR A 146 -6.43 6.71 -3.76
N SER A 147 -7.65 7.27 -3.73
CA SER A 147 -8.55 7.07 -2.59
C SER A 147 -9.03 5.63 -2.46
N ALA A 148 -9.32 4.95 -3.59
CA ALA A 148 -9.72 3.55 -3.60
C ALA A 148 -8.57 2.65 -3.12
N ASP A 149 -7.34 2.90 -3.59
CA ASP A 149 -6.16 2.14 -3.15
C ASP A 149 -5.87 2.37 -1.66
N ALA A 150 -6.00 3.61 -1.17
CA ALA A 150 -5.87 3.94 0.25
C ALA A 150 -6.92 3.22 1.10
N VAL A 151 -8.18 3.14 0.65
CA VAL A 151 -9.25 2.43 1.38
C VAL A 151 -8.98 0.94 1.42
N LEU A 152 -8.60 0.32 0.30
CA LEU A 152 -8.23 -1.10 0.25
C LEU A 152 -7.06 -1.40 1.20
N LYS A 153 -6.04 -0.53 1.21
CA LYS A 153 -4.90 -0.64 2.13
C LYS A 153 -5.30 -0.43 3.58
N SER A 154 -6.22 0.49 3.87
CA SER A 154 -6.71 0.70 5.23
C SER A 154 -7.40 -0.56 5.78
N PHE A 155 -8.17 -1.26 4.96
CA PHE A 155 -8.75 -2.55 5.34
C PHE A 155 -7.68 -3.64 5.51
N ALA A 156 -6.68 -3.71 4.64
CA ALA A 156 -5.57 -4.65 4.77
C ALA A 156 -4.76 -4.40 6.07
N ILE A 157 -4.53 -3.13 6.44
CA ILE A 157 -3.87 -2.73 7.69
C ILE A 157 -4.71 -3.16 8.90
N GLN A 158 -6.03 -2.94 8.86
CA GLN A 158 -6.95 -3.37 9.93
C GLN A 158 -6.97 -4.90 10.10
N ARG A 159 -6.80 -5.65 9.01
CA ARG A 159 -6.71 -7.12 9.02
C ARG A 159 -5.32 -7.64 9.42
N GLY A 160 -4.32 -6.76 9.53
CA GLY A 160 -2.94 -7.15 9.84
C GLY A 160 -2.28 -7.95 8.72
N GLU A 161 -2.74 -7.76 7.48
CA GLU A 161 -2.20 -8.42 6.30
C GLU A 161 -0.79 -7.89 5.98
N LEU A 162 0.06 -8.75 5.42
CA LEU A 162 1.37 -8.35 4.92
C LEU A 162 1.22 -7.72 3.54
N ALA A 163 2.09 -6.76 3.22
CA ALA A 163 2.08 -6.07 1.93
C ALA A 163 2.36 -7.03 0.75
N GLN A 164 3.19 -8.04 0.98
CA GLN A 164 3.40 -9.20 0.10
C GLN A 164 3.99 -10.35 0.93
N GLY A 165 3.61 -11.60 0.61
CA GLY A 165 4.11 -12.82 1.25
C GLY A 165 3.15 -13.46 2.28
N GLU A 166 3.31 -14.76 2.51
CA GLU A 166 2.52 -15.55 3.47
C GLU A 166 3.11 -15.41 4.88
N ARG A 167 2.31 -14.99 5.87
CA ARG A 167 2.73 -15.06 7.28
C ARG A 167 2.48 -16.48 7.80
N VAL A 168 3.48 -17.34 7.75
CA VAL A 168 3.39 -18.66 8.40
C VAL A 168 3.41 -18.47 9.92
N ILE A 169 2.24 -18.46 10.55
CA ILE A 169 2.12 -18.39 12.01
C ILE A 169 2.26 -19.81 12.57
N ASN A 170 3.49 -20.20 12.93
CA ASN A 170 3.74 -21.45 13.63
C ASN A 170 3.24 -21.35 15.09
N THR A 171 2.03 -21.85 15.33
CA THR A 171 1.48 -21.93 16.69
C THR A 171 2.06 -23.14 17.39
N GLN A 172 3.11 -22.95 18.20
CA GLN A 172 3.67 -24.01 19.03
C GLN A 172 2.99 -23.99 20.41
N ARG A 173 2.24 -25.04 20.74
CA ARG A 173 1.69 -25.23 22.10
C ARG A 173 2.69 -26.03 22.93
N THR A 174 3.21 -25.43 24.00
CA THR A 174 4.05 -26.13 24.98
C THR A 174 3.23 -26.37 26.24
N THR A 175 2.88 -27.63 26.49
CA THR A 175 2.20 -28.05 27.73
C THR A 175 3.27 -28.43 28.75
N VAL A 176 3.36 -27.69 29.85
CA VAL A 176 4.26 -28.02 30.97
C VAL A 176 3.44 -28.74 32.04
N SER A 177 3.70 -30.03 32.26
CA SER A 177 3.16 -30.77 33.42
C SER A 177 4.23 -30.85 34.50
N SER A 178 3.96 -30.27 35.66
CA SER A 178 4.84 -30.37 36.84
C SER A 178 4.86 -31.82 37.38
N PRO A 179 6.04 -32.44 37.58
CA PRO A 179 6.13 -33.77 38.17
C PRO A 179 5.79 -33.72 39.67
N THR A 180 5.00 -34.69 40.13
CA THR A 180 4.75 -34.96 41.56
C THR A 180 5.99 -35.61 42.17
N TYR A 181 6.52 -35.00 43.24
CA TYR A 181 7.42 -35.65 44.20
C TYR A 181 6.59 -36.18 45.36
#